data_AF-A0A7K0WRP0-F1
#
_entry.id   AF-A0A7K0WRP0-F1
#
_cell.length_a   1.000
_cell.length_b   1.000
_cell.length_c   1.000
_cell.angle_alpha   90.00
_cell.angle_beta   90.00
_cell.angle_gamma   90.00
#
_symmetry.space_group_name_H-M   'P 1'
#
loop_
_entity.id
_entity.type
_entity.pdbx_description
1 polymer ?
#
loop_
_entity_poly.entity_id
_entity_poly.type
_entity_poly.pdbx_seq_one_letter_code
_entity_poly.pdbx_strand_id
1 'polypeptide(L)'
;MRLLSMKRAVRVSLALCVVAGAAAACTPAAPGGGTGGGGGGTADTTKPSVLSVDVSPLAVAPGGSFTISALVTDAVGVNTVAFAVRRNGAPAGFCATTATLVSGNAQAGQWDLTCTAPAVVNSGTYQVNTAAADLANNATVIGDGPVSATSGHFSITGSTSDAVAPVVVSVTPAPTTVVRGSSFTITARVTDDTGVGAVLFQVRRNNTTPGWCVAQAALTSGTAIDGIWTYQCTVPVGAAAGNYTISTATNDVLNNVAYLGDVATVTATSGNFTVTL
;
A
#
# COMPACT_ATOMS: atom_id res chain seq x y z
N MET A 1 24.54 42.60 -25.73
CA MET A 1 24.84 41.59 -24.70
C MET A 1 23.52 41.26 -24.00
N ARG A 2 22.78 40.27 -24.51
CA ARG A 2 21.41 39.94 -24.06
C ARG A 2 21.47 38.67 -23.20
N LEU A 3 20.98 38.78 -21.97
CA LEU A 3 20.85 37.70 -20.98
C LEU A 3 20.00 36.55 -21.54
N LEU A 4 20.54 35.33 -21.49
CA LEU A 4 19.76 34.10 -21.64
C LEU A 4 18.98 33.86 -20.33
N SER A 5 17.65 33.93 -20.40
CA SER A 5 16.77 33.44 -19.35
C SER A 5 16.54 31.94 -19.54
N MET A 6 17.10 31.13 -18.63
CA MET A 6 16.83 29.70 -18.52
C MET A 6 15.37 29.50 -18.08
N LYS A 7 14.52 28.97 -18.97
CA LYS A 7 13.21 28.43 -18.60
C LYS A 7 13.43 27.17 -17.75
N ARG A 8 13.08 27.25 -16.46
CA ARG A 8 12.97 26.09 -15.57
C ARG A 8 11.97 25.09 -16.17
N ALA A 9 12.42 23.87 -16.41
CA ALA A 9 11.54 22.73 -16.64
C ALA A 9 10.74 22.48 -15.36
N VAL A 10 9.42 22.69 -15.42
CA VAL A 10 8.51 22.27 -14.35
C VAL A 10 8.38 20.75 -14.47
N ARG A 11 9.13 20.01 -13.66
CA ARG A 11 8.85 18.59 -13.43
C ARG A 11 7.64 18.53 -12.50
N VAL A 12 6.45 18.30 -13.05
CA VAL A 12 5.32 17.85 -12.25
C VAL A 12 5.48 16.34 -12.09
N SER A 13 5.85 15.93 -10.88
CA SER A 13 5.82 14.52 -10.48
C SER A 13 4.38 14.02 -10.57
N LEU A 14 4.13 13.03 -11.44
CA LEU A 14 2.86 12.32 -11.46
C LEU A 14 2.76 11.57 -10.12
N ALA A 15 1.97 12.11 -9.19
CA ALA A 15 1.61 11.40 -7.98
C ALA A 15 0.84 10.15 -8.38
N LEU A 16 1.46 8.99 -8.14
CA LEU A 16 0.82 7.69 -8.19
C LEU A 16 -0.49 7.81 -7.41
N CYS A 17 -1.62 7.58 -8.08
CA CYS A 17 -2.93 7.59 -7.47
C CYS A 17 -3.00 6.39 -6.51
N VAL A 18 -2.58 6.60 -5.26
CA VAL A 18 -2.83 5.67 -4.15
C VAL A 18 -4.31 5.76 -3.86
N VAL A 19 -5.09 4.86 -4.47
CA VAL A 19 -6.52 4.74 -4.16
C VAL A 19 -6.66 3.96 -2.87
N ALA A 20 -6.58 4.67 -1.74
CA ALA A 20 -7.38 4.35 -0.57
C ALA A 20 -8.81 4.84 -0.84
N GLY A 21 -9.80 3.99 -0.60
CA GLY A 21 -11.19 4.24 -0.98
C GLY A 21 -11.77 5.54 -0.45
N ALA A 22 -12.07 6.47 -1.36
CA ALA A 22 -13.16 7.44 -1.30
C ALA A 22 -13.18 8.15 -2.66
N ALA A 23 -14.36 8.45 -3.18
CA ALA A 23 -14.53 9.22 -4.41
C ALA A 23 -13.75 10.53 -4.33
N ALA A 24 -12.60 10.62 -5.01
CA ALA A 24 -11.88 11.86 -5.18
C ALA A 24 -12.57 12.64 -6.31
N ALA A 25 -13.45 13.57 -5.93
CA ALA A 25 -13.88 14.64 -6.80
C ALA A 25 -12.63 15.43 -7.23
N CYS A 26 -12.22 15.28 -8.48
CA CYS A 26 -11.20 16.12 -9.08
C CYS A 26 -11.85 17.49 -9.35
N THR A 27 -11.66 18.46 -8.45
CA THR A 27 -12.10 19.83 -8.69
C THR A 27 -11.14 20.47 -9.72
N PRO A 28 -11.64 21.01 -10.84
CA PRO A 28 -10.78 21.74 -11.77
C PRO A 28 -10.35 23.07 -11.11
N ALA A 29 -9.05 23.31 -11.06
CA ALA A 29 -8.52 24.63 -10.75
C ALA A 29 -9.01 25.63 -11.83
N ALA A 30 -9.54 26.77 -11.39
CA ALA A 30 -10.03 27.82 -12.28
C ALA A 30 -8.93 28.28 -13.26
N PRO A 31 -9.23 28.55 -14.55
CA PRO A 31 -8.23 29.02 -15.48
C PRO A 31 -7.84 30.47 -15.13
N GLY A 32 -6.60 30.66 -14.69
CA GLY A 32 -5.97 31.98 -14.66
C GLY A 32 -5.80 32.50 -16.08
N GLY A 33 -6.44 33.64 -16.37
CA GLY A 33 -6.39 34.28 -17.67
C GLY A 33 -4.98 34.65 -18.11
N GLY A 34 -4.60 34.19 -19.29
CA GLY A 34 -3.39 34.61 -20.00
C GLY A 34 -3.62 34.50 -21.49
N THR A 35 -3.78 35.66 -22.15
CA THR A 35 -3.95 35.81 -23.60
C THR A 35 -2.59 35.78 -24.31
N GLY A 36 -2.50 35.07 -25.44
CA GLY A 36 -1.34 35.09 -26.33
C GLY A 36 -1.42 34.00 -27.40
N GLY A 37 -1.78 34.39 -28.63
CA GLY A 37 -2.22 33.48 -29.70
C GLY A 37 -1.14 32.92 -30.62
N GLY A 38 -1.59 32.07 -31.56
CA GLY A 38 -0.86 31.72 -32.78
C GLY A 38 -0.72 30.22 -33.04
N GLY A 39 -1.74 29.59 -33.62
CA GLY A 39 -1.71 28.23 -34.15
C GLY A 39 -3.03 27.51 -33.96
N GLY A 40 -3.93 27.58 -34.95
CA GLY A 40 -5.22 26.90 -34.96
C GLY A 40 -5.11 25.38 -35.15
N GLY A 41 -4.32 24.72 -34.30
CA GLY A 41 -4.51 23.31 -34.02
C GLY A 41 -5.54 23.23 -32.89
N THR A 42 -6.66 22.54 -33.13
CA THR A 42 -7.57 22.18 -32.04
C THR A 42 -6.76 21.46 -30.97
N ALA A 43 -6.82 21.93 -29.72
CA ALA A 43 -6.24 21.20 -28.60
C ALA A 43 -6.83 19.79 -28.62
N ASP A 44 -5.97 18.77 -28.60
CA ASP A 44 -6.46 17.40 -28.62
C ASP A 44 -7.20 17.09 -27.31
N THR A 45 -8.42 16.55 -27.47
CA THR A 45 -9.31 16.15 -26.37
C THR A 45 -9.63 14.66 -26.41
N THR A 46 -9.08 13.93 -27.38
CA THR A 46 -9.31 12.50 -27.54
C THR A 46 -8.43 11.77 -26.55
N LYS A 47 -8.98 10.75 -25.89
CA LYS A 47 -8.19 9.94 -24.96
C LYS A 47 -7.53 8.79 -25.70
N PRO A 48 -6.37 8.30 -25.22
CA PRO A 48 -5.79 7.06 -25.72
C PRO A 48 -6.77 5.89 -25.68
N SER A 49 -6.73 5.03 -26.69
CA SER A 49 -7.49 3.78 -26.74
C SER A 49 -6.57 2.60 -26.38
N VAL A 50 -6.95 1.86 -25.33
CA VAL A 50 -6.31 0.58 -24.99
C VAL A 50 -7.06 -0.51 -25.75
N LEU A 51 -6.35 -1.23 -26.62
CA LEU A 51 -6.93 -2.24 -27.50
C LEU A 51 -6.84 -3.64 -26.91
N SER A 52 -5.73 -3.96 -26.26
CA SER A 52 -5.56 -5.21 -25.51
C SER A 52 -4.70 -5.01 -24.27
N VAL A 53 -4.90 -5.89 -23.28
CA VAL A 53 -4.03 -6.08 -22.13
C VAL A 53 -3.86 -7.58 -21.90
N ASP A 54 -2.64 -8.06 -22.08
CA ASP A 54 -2.27 -9.47 -22.02
C ASP A 54 -1.27 -9.71 -20.87
N VAL A 55 -1.35 -10.88 -20.24
CA VAL A 55 -0.43 -11.29 -19.17
C VAL A 55 0.18 -12.64 -19.50
N SER A 56 1.51 -12.76 -19.41
CA SER A 56 2.22 -14.01 -19.69
C SER A 56 3.36 -14.28 -18.70
N PRO A 57 3.41 -15.46 -18.05
CA PRO A 57 2.39 -16.52 -18.09
C PRO A 57 1.12 -16.14 -17.31
N LEU A 58 -0.02 -16.79 -17.62
CA LEU A 58 -1.30 -16.58 -16.92
C LEU A 58 -1.35 -17.24 -15.52
N ALA A 59 -0.39 -18.10 -15.21
CA ALA A 59 -0.23 -18.71 -13.89
C ALA A 59 1.22 -18.52 -13.42
N VAL A 60 1.40 -17.95 -12.23
CA VAL A 60 2.69 -17.56 -11.69
C VAL A 60 2.82 -18.09 -10.27
N ALA A 61 3.95 -18.73 -9.95
CA ALA A 61 4.26 -19.13 -8.58
C ALA A 61 4.86 -17.96 -7.78
N PRO A 62 4.86 -17.97 -6.43
CA PRO A 62 5.58 -16.99 -5.63
C PRO A 62 7.04 -16.83 -6.06
N GLY A 63 7.52 -15.59 -6.16
CA GLY A 63 8.86 -15.27 -6.69
C GLY A 63 9.01 -15.43 -8.21
N GLY A 64 7.99 -15.94 -8.91
CA GLY A 64 7.98 -16.10 -10.36
C GLY A 64 7.84 -14.76 -11.09
N SER A 65 8.37 -14.69 -12.31
CA SER A 65 8.26 -13.51 -13.17
C SER A 65 7.16 -13.67 -14.21
N PHE A 66 6.54 -12.55 -14.59
CA PHE A 66 5.53 -12.44 -15.64
C PHE A 66 5.63 -11.08 -16.32
N THR A 67 5.06 -10.97 -17.52
CA THR A 67 5.01 -9.72 -18.29
C THR A 67 3.56 -9.34 -18.52
N ILE A 68 3.28 -8.06 -18.34
CA ILE A 68 2.03 -7.42 -18.73
C ILE A 68 2.32 -6.63 -20.01
N SER A 69 1.53 -6.85 -21.05
CA SER A 69 1.64 -6.19 -22.35
C SER A 69 0.34 -5.47 -22.69
N ALA A 70 0.40 -4.27 -23.25
CA ALA A 70 -0.78 -3.59 -23.80
C ALA A 70 -0.52 -2.99 -25.16
N LEU A 71 -1.52 -3.09 -26.04
CA LEU A 71 -1.57 -2.35 -27.30
C LEU A 71 -2.37 -1.07 -27.08
N VAL A 72 -1.73 0.08 -27.30
CA VAL A 72 -2.35 1.39 -27.04
C VAL A 72 -2.16 2.30 -28.24
N THR A 73 -3.22 3.00 -28.62
CA THR A 73 -3.21 3.96 -29.73
C THR A 73 -3.69 5.33 -29.30
N ASP A 74 -3.12 6.36 -29.90
CA ASP A 74 -3.61 7.74 -29.80
C ASP A 74 -3.14 8.55 -31.01
N ALA A 75 -3.96 9.47 -31.52
CA ALA A 75 -3.66 10.21 -32.75
C ALA A 75 -2.49 11.21 -32.57
N VAL A 76 -2.36 11.83 -31.41
CA VAL A 76 -1.24 12.76 -31.12
C VAL A 76 -0.07 12.06 -30.46
N GLY A 77 -0.31 10.88 -29.90
CA GLY A 77 0.71 9.98 -29.38
C GLY A 77 0.56 9.74 -27.89
N VAL A 78 0.71 8.48 -27.51
CA VAL A 78 0.73 7.98 -26.14
C VAL A 78 2.05 8.40 -25.48
N ASN A 79 1.93 9.14 -24.38
CA ASN A 79 3.06 9.60 -23.58
C ASN A 79 3.42 8.58 -22.49
N THR A 80 2.42 8.03 -21.81
CA THR A 80 2.63 7.06 -20.73
C THR A 80 1.59 5.95 -20.77
N VAL A 81 2.03 4.75 -20.41
CA VAL A 81 1.18 3.61 -20.04
C VAL A 81 1.65 3.10 -18.69
N ALA A 82 0.72 2.87 -17.78
CA ALA A 82 0.99 2.34 -16.45
C ALA A 82 0.04 1.19 -16.14
N PHE A 83 0.57 0.21 -15.43
CA PHE A 83 -0.18 -0.94 -14.94
C PHE A 83 -0.19 -0.94 -13.42
N ALA A 84 -1.28 -1.42 -12.83
CA ALA A 84 -1.39 -1.69 -11.41
C ALA A 84 -2.08 -3.02 -11.17
N VAL A 85 -1.36 -3.96 -10.55
CA VAL A 85 -1.93 -5.25 -10.15
C VAL A 85 -2.86 -5.07 -8.94
N ARG A 86 -4.04 -5.67 -9.01
CA ARG A 86 -5.09 -5.60 -8.00
C ARG A 86 -5.60 -6.99 -7.64
N ARG A 87 -6.11 -7.11 -6.41
CA ARG A 87 -6.81 -8.29 -5.91
C ARG A 87 -8.06 -7.84 -5.18
N ASN A 88 -9.22 -8.42 -5.53
CA ASN A 88 -10.51 -8.12 -4.90
C ASN A 88 -10.83 -6.61 -4.82
N GLY A 89 -10.49 -5.85 -5.88
CA GLY A 89 -10.73 -4.40 -5.94
C GLY A 89 -9.75 -3.52 -5.15
N ALA A 90 -8.74 -4.09 -4.50
CA ALA A 90 -7.70 -3.37 -3.76
C ALA A 90 -6.33 -3.49 -4.46
N PRO A 91 -5.40 -2.52 -4.26
CA PRO A 91 -4.03 -2.65 -4.79
C PRO A 91 -3.36 -3.90 -4.21
N ALA A 92 -2.71 -4.70 -5.04
CA ALA A 92 -2.04 -5.92 -4.58
C ALA A 92 -0.70 -5.66 -3.86
N GLY A 93 -0.21 -4.42 -3.86
CA GLY A 93 1.05 -4.02 -3.22
C GLY A 93 2.32 -4.33 -4.03
N PHE A 94 2.19 -4.88 -5.24
CA PHE A 94 3.29 -5.09 -6.17
C PHE A 94 2.87 -4.70 -7.59
N CYS A 95 3.85 -4.45 -8.47
CA CYS A 95 3.61 -4.16 -9.88
C CYS A 95 2.60 -3.04 -10.14
N ALA A 96 2.93 -1.85 -9.62
CA ALA A 96 2.20 -0.61 -9.84
C ALA A 96 3.14 0.47 -10.37
N THR A 97 3.42 0.46 -11.68
CA THR A 97 4.40 1.37 -12.31
C THR A 97 4.18 1.53 -13.81
N THR A 98 4.97 2.39 -14.45
CA THR A 98 4.94 2.64 -15.89
C THR A 98 5.55 1.50 -16.70
N ALA A 99 4.90 1.15 -17.81
CA ALA A 99 5.41 0.26 -18.83
C ALA A 99 6.37 0.99 -19.79
N THR A 100 7.07 0.21 -20.60
CA THR A 100 8.00 0.72 -21.62
C THR A 100 7.48 0.39 -23.02
N LEU A 101 7.57 1.34 -23.94
CA LEU A 101 7.27 1.09 -25.35
C LEU A 101 8.34 0.15 -25.92
N VAL A 102 7.95 -1.06 -26.30
CA VAL A 102 8.86 -2.11 -26.79
C VAL A 102 8.79 -2.30 -28.31
N SER A 103 7.67 -1.93 -28.93
CA SER A 103 7.49 -2.01 -30.38
C SER A 103 6.45 -0.99 -30.87
N GLY A 104 6.49 -0.67 -32.17
CA GLY A 104 5.62 0.34 -32.78
C GLY A 104 6.16 1.77 -32.63
N ASN A 105 5.26 2.72 -32.43
CA ASN A 105 5.58 4.14 -32.24
C ASN A 105 4.64 4.77 -31.19
N ALA A 106 4.78 6.09 -30.96
CA ALA A 106 3.97 6.79 -29.97
C ALA A 106 2.46 6.77 -30.32
N GLN A 107 2.08 6.76 -31.59
CA GLN A 107 0.67 6.76 -32.01
C GLN A 107 0.02 5.37 -31.97
N ALA A 108 0.81 4.31 -32.12
CA ALA A 108 0.37 2.92 -32.03
C ALA A 108 1.54 2.06 -31.57
N GLY A 109 1.50 1.64 -30.30
CA GLY A 109 2.63 1.01 -29.64
C GLY A 109 2.24 -0.17 -28.76
N GLN A 110 3.17 -1.12 -28.65
CA GLN A 110 3.12 -2.17 -27.63
C GLN A 110 3.94 -1.75 -26.43
N TRP A 111 3.32 -1.80 -25.25
CA TRP A 111 3.90 -1.38 -23.99
C TRP A 111 3.99 -2.56 -23.03
N ASP A 112 5.21 -2.88 -22.60
CA ASP A 112 5.47 -4.02 -21.73
C ASP A 112 5.97 -3.57 -20.35
N LEU A 113 5.56 -4.31 -19.32
CA LEU A 113 6.09 -4.26 -17.97
C LEU A 113 6.39 -5.68 -17.48
N THR A 114 7.66 -5.95 -17.19
CA THR A 114 8.05 -7.18 -16.49
C THR A 114 7.89 -7.01 -14.99
N CYS A 115 7.34 -8.05 -14.38
CA CYS A 115 6.88 -8.10 -13.01
C CYS A 115 7.38 -9.37 -12.33
N THR A 116 7.51 -9.31 -11.01
CA THR A 116 7.82 -10.48 -10.19
C THR A 116 6.78 -10.57 -9.08
N ALA A 117 6.14 -11.74 -8.96
CA ALA A 117 5.25 -12.01 -7.85
C ALA A 117 6.07 -12.04 -6.55
N PRO A 118 5.61 -11.42 -5.44
CA PRO A 118 6.31 -11.50 -4.18
C PRO A 118 6.54 -12.95 -3.74
N ALA A 119 7.59 -13.20 -2.95
CA ALA A 119 7.85 -14.53 -2.38
C ALA A 119 6.77 -14.97 -1.38
N VAL A 120 6.11 -14.00 -0.73
CA VAL A 120 4.95 -14.20 0.13
C VAL A 120 3.79 -13.42 -0.47
N VAL A 121 2.83 -14.14 -1.02
CA VAL A 121 1.72 -13.57 -1.77
C VAL A 121 0.52 -14.49 -1.70
N ASN A 122 -0.66 -13.90 -1.64
CA ASN A 122 -1.90 -14.65 -1.63
C ASN A 122 -2.11 -15.40 -2.95
N SER A 123 -2.51 -16.67 -2.90
CA SER A 123 -2.97 -17.36 -4.11
C SER A 123 -4.33 -16.83 -4.61
N GLY A 124 -4.64 -17.15 -5.87
CA GLY A 124 -5.89 -16.78 -6.53
C GLY A 124 -5.72 -15.80 -7.68
N THR A 125 -6.84 -15.24 -8.12
CA THR A 125 -6.91 -14.38 -9.31
C THR A 125 -6.55 -12.94 -9.00
N TYR A 126 -5.75 -12.36 -9.88
CA TYR A 126 -5.36 -10.96 -9.89
C TYR A 126 -5.84 -10.28 -11.17
N GLN A 127 -6.11 -8.98 -11.07
CA GLN A 127 -6.51 -8.13 -12.19
C GLN A 127 -5.43 -7.08 -12.44
N VAL A 128 -5.33 -6.61 -13.69
CA VAL A 128 -4.43 -5.53 -14.09
C VAL A 128 -5.27 -4.32 -14.47
N ASN A 129 -5.18 -3.26 -13.67
CA ASN A 129 -5.70 -1.96 -14.05
C ASN A 129 -4.68 -1.28 -14.98
N THR A 130 -5.18 -0.59 -16.01
CA THR A 130 -4.35 0.07 -17.01
C THR A 130 -4.72 1.55 -17.08
N ALA A 131 -3.72 2.42 -17.08
CA ALA A 131 -3.88 3.84 -17.35
C ALA A 131 -2.98 4.24 -18.52
N ALA A 132 -3.54 4.96 -19.49
CA ALA A 132 -2.80 5.52 -20.61
C ALA A 132 -3.08 7.01 -20.72
N ALA A 133 -2.04 7.81 -20.91
CA ALA A 133 -2.15 9.25 -21.15
C ALA A 133 -1.39 9.65 -22.41
N ASP A 134 -1.95 10.57 -23.19
CA ASP A 134 -1.31 11.15 -24.38
C ASP A 134 -0.44 12.37 -24.04
N LEU A 135 0.13 13.00 -25.07
CA LEU A 135 0.92 14.23 -24.97
C LEU A 135 0.10 15.48 -24.62
N ALA A 136 -1.23 15.46 -24.82
CA ALA A 136 -2.15 16.52 -24.42
C ALA A 136 -2.66 16.35 -22.97
N ASN A 137 -2.27 15.26 -22.30
CA ASN A 137 -2.72 14.81 -20.98
C ASN A 137 -4.19 14.36 -20.92
N ASN A 138 -4.79 13.92 -22.03
CA ASN A 138 -6.03 13.18 -21.93
C ASN A 138 -5.71 11.75 -21.46
N ALA A 139 -6.56 11.19 -20.60
CA ALA A 139 -6.29 9.91 -19.95
C ALA A 139 -7.48 8.94 -20.04
N THR A 140 -7.16 7.70 -20.38
CA THR A 140 -8.04 6.54 -20.26
C THR A 140 -7.58 5.69 -19.08
N VAL A 141 -8.53 5.27 -18.25
CA VAL A 141 -8.30 4.38 -17.12
C VAL A 141 -9.26 3.21 -17.25
N ILE A 142 -8.71 2.00 -17.28
CA ILE A 142 -9.45 0.75 -17.22
C ILE A 142 -9.25 0.18 -15.82
N GLY A 143 -10.35 0.18 -15.06
CA GLY A 143 -10.39 -0.26 -13.68
C GLY A 143 -10.79 -1.73 -13.52
N ASP A 144 -11.17 -2.08 -12.30
CA ASP A 144 -11.65 -3.42 -11.96
C ASP A 144 -12.92 -3.77 -12.78
N GLY A 145 -13.01 -5.00 -13.26
CA GLY A 145 -14.10 -5.42 -14.15
C GLY A 145 -14.05 -6.90 -14.52
N PRO A 146 -15.03 -7.36 -15.34
CA PRO A 146 -14.97 -8.70 -15.91
C PRO A 146 -13.80 -8.85 -16.88
N VAL A 147 -13.42 -10.10 -17.14
CA VAL A 147 -12.40 -10.43 -18.15
C VAL A 147 -12.86 -9.93 -19.53
N SER A 148 -11.99 -9.20 -20.20
CA SER A 148 -12.21 -8.62 -21.52
C SER A 148 -10.87 -8.46 -22.24
N ALA A 149 -10.88 -8.07 -23.51
CA ALA A 149 -9.63 -7.84 -24.24
C ALA A 149 -8.75 -6.77 -23.57
N THR A 150 -9.35 -5.80 -22.87
CA THR A 150 -8.65 -4.64 -22.30
C THR A 150 -8.44 -4.74 -20.79
N SER A 151 -8.82 -5.89 -20.18
CA SER A 151 -8.55 -6.19 -18.78
C SER A 151 -7.64 -7.42 -18.68
N GLY A 152 -6.42 -7.21 -18.18
CA GLY A 152 -5.48 -8.29 -17.95
C GLY A 152 -5.83 -9.06 -16.67
N HIS A 153 -5.79 -10.39 -16.73
CA HIS A 153 -5.99 -11.26 -15.57
C HIS A 153 -4.94 -12.37 -15.55
N PHE A 154 -4.54 -12.76 -14.36
CA PHE A 154 -3.66 -13.91 -14.14
C PHE A 154 -3.89 -14.50 -12.75
N SER A 155 -3.29 -15.64 -12.47
CA SER A 155 -3.43 -16.34 -11.20
C SER A 155 -2.08 -16.54 -10.53
N ILE A 156 -2.03 -16.33 -9.22
CA ILE A 156 -0.95 -16.83 -8.38
C ILE A 156 -1.31 -18.24 -7.89
N THR A 157 -0.45 -19.22 -8.16
CA THR A 157 -0.65 -20.62 -7.76
C THR A 157 0.52 -21.12 -6.90
N GLY A 158 0.35 -22.21 -6.16
CA GLY A 158 1.41 -22.77 -5.31
C GLY A 158 1.70 -21.97 -4.03
N SER A 159 0.77 -21.11 -3.61
CA SER A 159 0.79 -20.39 -2.32
C SER A 159 -0.51 -20.62 -1.54
N THR A 160 -0.51 -20.29 -0.25
CA THR A 160 -1.73 -20.21 0.56
C THR A 160 -2.47 -18.90 0.29
N SER A 161 -3.79 -18.89 0.51
CA SER A 161 -4.57 -17.66 0.56
C SER A 161 -5.06 -17.51 1.99
N ASP A 162 -4.92 -16.31 2.54
CA ASP A 162 -5.41 -15.96 3.86
C ASP A 162 -6.09 -14.60 3.81
N ALA A 163 -7.22 -14.50 4.48
CA ALA A 163 -7.97 -13.26 4.66
C ALA A 163 -8.25 -12.97 6.14
N VAL A 164 -7.76 -13.83 7.03
CA VAL A 164 -7.91 -13.70 8.48
C VAL A 164 -6.71 -12.92 8.99
N ALA A 165 -6.94 -11.93 9.85
CA ALA A 165 -5.86 -11.20 10.50
C ALA A 165 -5.38 -11.93 11.75
N PRO A 166 -4.16 -11.65 12.23
CA PRO A 166 -3.64 -12.30 13.43
C PRO A 166 -4.52 -12.10 14.67
N VAL A 167 -4.55 -13.13 15.51
CA VAL A 167 -5.25 -13.14 16.78
C VAL A 167 -4.23 -12.92 17.90
N VAL A 168 -4.39 -11.83 18.65
CA VAL A 168 -3.64 -11.65 19.90
C VAL A 168 -4.30 -12.47 20.99
N VAL A 169 -3.58 -13.44 21.53
CA VAL A 169 -4.06 -14.36 22.56
C VAL A 169 -3.85 -13.75 23.95
N SER A 170 -2.70 -13.10 24.17
CA SER A 170 -2.42 -12.45 25.45
C SER A 170 -1.50 -11.25 25.32
N VAL A 171 -1.60 -10.30 26.26
CA VAL A 171 -0.66 -9.17 26.43
C VAL A 171 -0.35 -8.98 27.90
N THR A 172 0.92 -9.11 28.27
CA THR A 172 1.39 -9.07 29.67
C THR A 172 2.58 -8.13 29.82
N PRO A 173 2.45 -7.02 30.57
CA PRO A 173 3.59 -6.23 31.00
C PRO A 173 4.28 -6.81 32.24
N ALA A 174 5.60 -6.67 32.30
CA ALA A 174 6.41 -7.06 33.44
C ALA A 174 7.52 -6.01 33.72
N PRO A 175 7.55 -5.40 34.91
CA PRO A 175 6.57 -5.53 36.00
C PRO A 175 5.25 -4.80 35.68
N THR A 176 4.17 -5.16 36.37
CA THR A 176 2.85 -4.50 36.26
C THR A 176 2.76 -3.19 37.05
N THR A 177 3.77 -2.87 37.85
CA THR A 177 3.95 -1.57 38.50
C THR A 177 5.35 -1.07 38.20
N VAL A 178 5.46 0.11 37.60
CA VAL A 178 6.74 0.69 37.17
C VAL A 178 6.87 2.13 37.65
N VAL A 179 8.09 2.49 38.04
CA VAL A 179 8.46 3.86 38.37
C VAL A 179 8.79 4.63 37.10
N ARG A 180 8.53 5.93 37.09
CA ARG A 180 8.93 6.83 35.99
C ARG A 180 10.43 6.73 35.70
N GLY A 181 10.79 6.81 34.42
CA GLY A 181 12.17 6.63 33.95
C GLY A 181 12.67 5.19 33.97
N SER A 182 11.91 4.24 34.56
CA SER A 182 12.28 2.83 34.58
C SER A 182 11.77 2.10 33.33
N SER A 183 12.35 0.93 33.08
CA SER A 183 11.97 0.08 31.95
C SER A 183 11.05 -1.05 32.39
N PHE A 184 10.21 -1.51 31.47
CA PHE A 184 9.38 -2.71 31.59
C PHE A 184 9.32 -3.43 30.25
N THR A 185 9.01 -4.72 30.29
CA THR A 185 8.87 -5.53 29.09
C THR A 185 7.39 -5.78 28.84
N ILE A 186 6.96 -5.58 27.60
CA ILE A 186 5.66 -6.05 27.11
C ILE A 186 5.89 -7.37 26.41
N THR A 187 5.11 -8.39 26.78
CA THR A 187 5.10 -9.71 26.16
C THR A 187 3.72 -10.00 25.62
N ALA A 188 3.61 -10.40 24.35
CA ALA A 188 2.34 -10.81 23.76
C ALA A 188 2.46 -12.19 23.11
N ARG A 189 1.43 -13.02 23.26
CA ARG A 189 1.27 -14.22 22.43
C ARG A 189 0.33 -13.89 21.28
N VAL A 190 0.77 -14.10 20.06
CA VAL A 190 -0.01 -13.82 18.84
C VAL A 190 0.05 -15.02 17.91
N THR A 191 -1.10 -15.38 17.34
CA THR A 191 -1.27 -16.53 16.46
C THR A 191 -1.87 -16.13 15.13
N ASP A 192 -1.45 -16.78 14.06
CA ASP A 192 -1.99 -16.64 12.72
C ASP A 192 -1.67 -17.87 11.86
N ASP A 193 -2.62 -18.33 11.03
CA ASP A 193 -2.47 -19.59 10.29
C ASP A 193 -1.46 -19.50 9.12
N THR A 194 -1.20 -18.30 8.59
CA THR A 194 -0.13 -18.06 7.62
C THR A 194 1.12 -17.42 8.22
N GLY A 195 0.99 -16.92 9.44
CA GLY A 195 2.07 -16.48 10.29
C GLY A 195 2.03 -14.98 10.50
N VAL A 196 2.37 -14.58 11.72
CA VAL A 196 2.43 -13.19 12.14
C VAL A 196 3.64 -12.51 11.52
N GLY A 197 3.41 -11.48 10.72
CA GLY A 197 4.44 -10.67 10.07
C GLY A 197 4.99 -9.58 10.97
N ALA A 198 4.13 -8.92 11.76
CA ALA A 198 4.57 -7.98 12.79
C ALA A 198 3.58 -7.83 13.93
N VAL A 199 4.11 -7.42 15.09
CA VAL A 199 3.37 -7.01 16.28
C VAL A 199 3.91 -5.66 16.71
N LEU A 200 3.03 -4.67 16.83
CA LEU A 200 3.33 -3.32 17.28
C LEU A 200 2.62 -3.05 18.60
N PHE A 201 3.36 -2.54 19.58
CA PHE A 201 2.78 -2.04 20.83
C PHE A 201 2.62 -0.52 20.79
N GLN A 202 1.62 -0.04 21.52
CA GLN A 202 1.50 1.36 21.90
C GLN A 202 0.93 1.47 23.30
N VAL A 203 1.48 2.39 24.10
CA VAL A 203 1.05 2.64 25.47
C VAL A 203 0.30 3.97 25.56
N ARG A 204 -0.85 3.96 26.23
CA ARG A 204 -1.66 5.16 26.46
C ARG A 204 -2.18 5.22 27.89
N ARG A 205 -2.48 6.43 28.34
CA ARG A 205 -3.24 6.68 29.57
C ARG A 205 -4.61 7.17 29.16
N ASN A 206 -5.69 6.52 29.59
CA ASN A 206 -7.06 6.96 29.26
C ASN A 206 -7.26 7.24 27.75
N ASN A 207 -6.63 6.46 26.88
CA ASN A 207 -6.66 6.63 25.42
C ASN A 207 -6.21 8.03 24.92
N THR A 208 -5.39 8.77 25.68
CA THR A 208 -4.89 10.07 25.22
C THR A 208 -3.87 9.94 24.10
N THR A 209 -3.92 10.88 23.16
CA THR A 209 -2.94 11.03 22.08
C THR A 209 -2.03 12.25 22.33
N PRO A 210 -0.74 12.16 21.98
CA PRO A 210 -0.04 10.98 21.45
C PRO A 210 0.23 9.93 22.57
N GLY A 211 0.13 8.65 22.21
CA GLY A 211 0.67 7.56 23.04
C GLY A 211 2.19 7.50 22.99
N TRP A 212 2.79 6.65 23.81
CA TRP A 212 4.25 6.42 23.84
C TRP A 212 4.58 4.93 23.72
N CYS A 213 5.88 4.61 23.62
CA CYS A 213 6.37 3.26 23.26
C CYS A 213 5.66 2.68 22.01
N VAL A 214 5.64 3.45 20.92
CA VAL A 214 5.18 2.97 19.61
C VAL A 214 6.31 2.18 18.99
N ALA A 215 6.27 0.85 19.11
CA ALA A 215 7.41 0.02 18.75
C ALA A 215 6.99 -1.36 18.25
N GLN A 216 7.78 -1.87 17.30
CA GLN A 216 7.63 -3.22 16.79
C GLN A 216 8.33 -4.20 17.73
N ALA A 217 7.59 -5.21 18.18
CA ALA A 217 8.09 -6.28 19.01
C ALA A 217 8.91 -7.28 18.20
N ALA A 218 9.85 -7.94 18.86
CA ALA A 218 10.62 -9.04 18.29
C ALA A 218 10.00 -10.39 18.67
N LEU A 219 9.97 -11.33 17.73
CA LEU A 219 9.67 -12.73 18.04
C LEU A 219 10.81 -13.29 18.88
N THR A 220 10.51 -13.64 20.12
CA THR A 220 11.51 -14.12 21.10
C THR A 220 11.40 -15.59 21.42
N SER A 221 10.24 -16.21 21.21
CA SER A 221 10.07 -17.66 21.29
C SER A 221 8.84 -18.12 20.51
N GLY A 222 8.72 -19.42 20.27
CA GLY A 222 7.67 -19.99 19.43
C GLY A 222 7.99 -19.90 17.94
N THR A 223 6.97 -19.74 17.12
CA THR A 223 7.06 -19.64 15.66
C THR A 223 6.29 -18.42 15.17
N ALA A 224 6.36 -18.10 13.87
CA ALA A 224 5.51 -17.07 13.30
C ALA A 224 4.01 -17.44 13.36
N ILE A 225 3.66 -18.74 13.36
CA ILE A 225 2.28 -19.22 13.45
C ILE A 225 1.71 -19.05 14.86
N ASP A 226 2.54 -19.26 15.87
CA ASP A 226 2.20 -19.13 17.29
C ASP A 226 3.44 -18.67 18.04
N GLY A 227 3.50 -17.37 18.28
CA GLY A 227 4.73 -16.68 18.67
C GLY A 227 4.58 -15.84 19.92
N ILE A 228 5.67 -15.76 20.68
CA ILE A 228 5.82 -14.84 21.81
C ILE A 228 6.67 -13.65 21.36
N TRP A 229 6.03 -12.49 21.35
CA TRP A 229 6.58 -11.23 20.87
C TRP A 229 6.86 -10.30 22.03
N THR A 230 8.08 -9.77 22.12
CA THR A 230 8.46 -8.90 23.23
C THR A 230 9.08 -7.59 22.79
N TYR A 231 8.90 -6.56 23.61
CA TYR A 231 9.59 -5.28 23.47
C TYR A 231 9.83 -4.67 24.85
N GLN A 232 10.98 -4.00 25.03
CA GLN A 232 11.29 -3.25 26.23
C GLN A 232 10.93 -1.77 26.04
N CYS A 233 10.01 -1.29 26.85
CA CYS A 233 9.60 0.11 26.91
C CYS A 233 10.25 0.80 28.11
N THR A 234 10.53 2.10 27.98
CA THR A 234 10.91 2.95 29.13
C THR A 234 9.79 3.94 29.41
N VAL A 235 9.36 4.02 30.68
CA VAL A 235 8.34 4.98 31.11
C VAL A 235 8.93 6.40 31.04
N PRO A 236 8.29 7.35 30.34
CA PRO A 236 8.78 8.73 30.31
C PRO A 236 8.89 9.32 31.72
N VAL A 237 9.96 10.07 32.00
CA VAL A 237 10.18 10.71 33.32
C VAL A 237 9.03 11.66 33.69
N GLY A 238 8.42 12.32 32.70
CA GLY A 238 7.27 13.20 32.86
C GLY A 238 5.90 12.50 32.83
N ALA A 239 5.85 11.17 32.75
CA ALA A 239 4.58 10.44 32.74
C ALA A 239 3.80 10.70 34.04
N ALA A 240 2.48 10.85 33.96
CA ALA A 240 1.65 10.98 35.15
C ALA A 240 1.46 9.62 35.83
N ALA A 241 1.39 9.60 37.17
CA ALA A 241 1.08 8.37 37.90
C ALA A 241 -0.34 7.87 37.59
N GLY A 242 -0.54 6.55 37.63
CA GLY A 242 -1.83 5.90 37.39
C GLY A 242 -1.75 4.78 36.35
N ASN A 243 -2.91 4.29 35.93
CA ASN A 243 -3.03 3.12 35.07
C ASN A 243 -2.83 3.49 33.60
N TYR A 244 -2.06 2.66 32.89
CA TYR A 244 -1.83 2.72 31.47
C TYR A 244 -2.29 1.42 30.81
N THR A 245 -2.74 1.55 29.58
CA THR A 245 -3.18 0.46 28.72
C THR A 245 -2.20 0.27 27.58
N ILE A 246 -2.08 -0.98 27.13
CA ILE A 246 -1.25 -1.39 26.01
C ILE A 246 -2.19 -1.83 24.88
N SER A 247 -2.19 -1.07 23.80
CA SER A 247 -2.83 -1.43 22.54
C SER A 247 -1.85 -2.21 21.67
N THR A 248 -2.39 -3.13 20.86
CA THR A 248 -1.62 -3.96 19.92
C THR A 248 -2.15 -3.81 18.51
N ALA A 249 -1.27 -3.55 17.55
CA ALA A 249 -1.57 -3.69 16.14
C ALA A 249 -0.75 -4.86 15.59
N THR A 250 -1.37 -5.73 14.81
CA THR A 250 -0.72 -6.92 14.27
C THR A 250 -1.04 -7.06 12.79
N ASN A 251 -0.08 -7.56 12.02
CA ASN A 251 -0.33 -8.02 10.66
C ASN A 251 0.28 -9.39 10.44
N ASP A 252 -0.34 -10.19 9.58
CA ASP A 252 0.23 -11.45 9.12
C ASP A 252 1.24 -11.20 7.98
N VAL A 253 1.86 -12.27 7.50
CA VAL A 253 2.81 -12.22 6.37
C VAL A 253 2.13 -11.90 5.02
N LEU A 254 0.80 -11.95 4.96
CA LEU A 254 -0.03 -11.61 3.81
C LEU A 254 -0.69 -10.21 3.91
N ASN A 255 -0.32 -9.46 4.95
CA ASN A 255 -0.77 -8.11 5.30
C ASN A 255 -2.25 -7.99 5.72
N ASN A 256 -2.89 -9.05 6.21
CA ASN A 256 -4.14 -8.92 6.95
C ASN A 256 -3.86 -8.29 8.31
N VAL A 257 -4.58 -7.23 8.67
CA VAL A 257 -4.28 -6.40 9.85
C VAL A 257 -5.39 -6.50 10.90
N ALA A 258 -5.00 -6.62 12.16
CA ALA A 258 -5.88 -6.46 13.31
C ALA A 258 -5.37 -5.33 14.21
N TYR A 259 -6.31 -4.54 14.73
CA TYR A 259 -6.05 -3.52 15.73
C TYR A 259 -6.88 -3.85 16.96
N LEU A 260 -6.22 -4.22 18.05
CA LEU A 260 -6.88 -4.34 19.35
C LEU A 260 -6.60 -3.06 20.13
N GLY A 261 -7.65 -2.24 20.22
CA GLY A 261 -7.65 -1.01 20.99
C GLY A 261 -7.83 -1.24 22.49
N ASP A 262 -7.66 -0.15 23.23
CA ASP A 262 -7.87 -0.10 24.68
C ASP A 262 -9.31 -0.48 25.05
N VAL A 263 -9.50 -1.71 25.53
CA VAL A 263 -10.80 -2.15 26.06
C VAL A 263 -10.97 -1.55 27.46
N ALA A 264 -12.10 -0.89 27.73
CA ALA A 264 -12.42 -0.33 29.06
C ALA A 264 -12.50 -1.41 30.17
N THR A 265 -12.65 -2.66 29.76
CA THR A 265 -12.59 -3.86 30.59
C THR A 265 -11.36 -4.68 30.23
N VAL A 266 -10.50 -4.93 31.24
CA VAL A 266 -9.31 -5.78 31.09
C VAL A 266 -9.73 -7.16 30.58
N THR A 267 -9.36 -7.47 29.35
CA THR A 267 -9.40 -8.82 28.80
C THR A 267 -7.99 -9.38 28.76
N ALA A 268 -7.83 -10.71 28.67
CA ALA A 268 -6.51 -11.31 28.47
C ALA A 268 -5.74 -10.71 27.27
N THR A 269 -6.46 -10.09 26.33
CA THR A 269 -5.98 -9.50 25.08
C THR A 269 -5.61 -8.00 25.17
N SER A 270 -5.82 -7.33 26.31
CA SER A 270 -5.40 -5.94 26.56
C SER A 270 -4.54 -5.85 27.83
N GLY A 271 -3.26 -5.50 27.66
CA GLY A 271 -2.31 -5.40 28.77
C GLY A 271 -2.50 -4.10 29.56
N ASN A 272 -2.36 -4.13 30.88
CA ASN A 272 -2.37 -2.93 31.73
C ASN A 272 -1.23 -2.94 32.74
N PHE A 273 -0.78 -1.76 33.13
CA PHE A 273 0.18 -1.58 34.20
C PHE A 273 0.01 -0.22 34.86
N THR A 274 0.57 -0.07 36.06
CA THR A 274 0.50 1.16 36.86
C THR A 274 1.84 1.87 36.85
N VAL A 275 1.83 3.17 36.56
CA VAL A 275 2.99 4.05 36.76
C VAL A 275 2.93 4.68 38.14
N THR A 276 4.01 4.60 38.89
CA THR A 276 4.20 5.27 40.19
C THR A 276 5.25 6.37 40.11
N LEU A 277 5.23 7.24 41.12
CA LEU A 277 6.10 8.42 41.17
C LEU A 277 7.57 8.05 41.30
#